data_AF-A0A1H6CN03-F1
#
_entry.id   AF-A0A1H6CN03-F1
#
_cell.length_a   1.000
_cell.length_b   1.000
_cell.length_c   1.000
_cell.angle_alpha   90.00
_cell.angle_beta   90.00
_cell.angle_gamma   90.00
#
_symmetry.space_group_name_H-M   'P 1'
#
loop_
_entity.id
_entity.type
_entity.pdbx_description
1 polymer ?
#
loop_
_entity_poly.entity_id
_entity_poly.type
_entity_poly.pdbx_seq_one_letter_code
_entity_poly.pdbx_strand_id
1 'polypeptide(L)' 'MTLTMDRETDDEAEPTDDPEAEEYGHLDDLADGAGCTEIWEHLSDSREE' A
#
# COMPACT_ATOMS: atom_id res chain seq x y z
N MET A 1 2.85 18.49 -23.73
CA MET A 1 3.36 17.37 -22.92
C MET A 1 2.51 17.30 -21.67
N THR A 2 1.30 16.78 -21.80
CA THR A 2 0.44 16.47 -20.66
C THR A 2 0.64 14.99 -20.44
N LEU A 3 1.55 14.61 -19.54
CA LEU A 3 1.62 13.23 -19.07
C LEU A 3 0.42 13.09 -18.14
N THR A 4 -0.71 12.66 -18.66
CA THR A 4 -1.77 12.09 -17.84
C THR A 4 -1.19 10.79 -17.30
N MET A 5 -0.66 10.83 -16.07
CA MET A 5 -0.57 9.62 -15.25
C MET A 5 -2.02 9.23 -14.95
N ASP A 6 -2.63 8.51 -15.89
CA ASP A 6 -3.76 7.63 -15.63
C ASP A 6 -3.21 6.52 -14.73
N ARG A 7 -3.09 6.81 -13.44
CA ARG A 7 -2.94 5.77 -12.43
C ARG A 7 -4.34 5.26 -12.17
N GLU A 8 -4.84 4.44 -13.09
CA GLU A 8 -6.02 3.62 -12.88
C GLU A 8 -5.60 2.53 -11.88
N THR A 9 -5.58 2.90 -10.60
CA THR A 9 -5.60 1.92 -9.51
C THR A 9 -7.02 1.40 -9.46
N ASP A 10 -7.30 0.42 -10.32
CA ASP A 10 -8.47 -0.45 -10.21
C ASP A 10 -8.13 -1.49 -9.15
N ASP A 11 -8.19 -1.06 -7.88
CA ASP A 11 -8.11 -1.96 -6.73
C ASP A 11 -9.54 -2.38 -6.37
N GLU A 12 -10.15 -3.19 -7.22
CA GLU A 12 -11.35 -3.94 -6.85
C GLU A 12 -10.88 -5.22 -6.14
N ALA A 13 -10.33 -5.06 -4.93
CA ALA A 13 -9.98 -6.17 -4.05
C ALA A 13 -11.28 -6.87 -3.58
N GLU A 14 -11.76 -7.81 -4.39
CA GLU A 14 -12.67 -8.86 -3.91
C GLU A 14 -12.02 -9.51 -2.67
N PRO A 15 -12.76 -9.81 -1.58
CA PRO A 15 -12.20 -10.45 -0.40
C PRO A 15 -11.85 -11.92 -0.74
N THR A 16 -10.72 -12.11 -1.40
CA THR A 16 -10.08 -13.39 -1.60
C THR A 16 -9.33 -13.75 -0.33
N ASP A 17 -9.49 -15.00 0.12
CA ASP A 17 -8.67 -15.65 1.15
C ASP A 17 -7.25 -15.77 0.59
N ASP A 18 -6.57 -14.63 0.50
CA ASP A 18 -5.28 -14.49 -0.12
C ASP A 18 -4.24 -14.46 1.00
N PRO A 19 -3.30 -15.43 1.04
CA PRO A 19 -2.30 -15.48 2.08
C PRO A 19 -1.34 -14.27 2.04
N GLU A 20 -1.28 -13.54 0.93
CA GLU A 20 -0.49 -12.30 0.82
C GLU A 20 -1.20 -11.13 1.50
N ALA A 21 -2.53 -11.13 1.61
CA ALA A 21 -3.27 -10.13 2.37
C ALA A 21 -2.89 -10.12 3.86
N GLU A 22 -2.58 -11.30 4.43
CA GLU A 22 -2.06 -11.39 5.81
C GLU A 22 -0.64 -10.82 5.91
N GLU A 23 0.19 -10.99 4.88
CA GLU A 23 1.53 -10.42 4.82
C GLU A 23 1.47 -8.89 4.75
N TYR A 24 0.56 -8.30 3.97
CA TYR A 24 0.41 -6.85 3.83
C TYR A 24 -0.53 -6.20 4.84
N GLY A 25 -1.13 -6.94 5.77
CA GLY A 25 -2.07 -6.38 6.75
C GLY A 25 -1.47 -5.30 7.66
N HIS A 26 -0.14 -5.26 7.82
CA HIS A 26 0.55 -4.18 8.51
C HIS A 26 0.63 -2.86 7.70
N LEU A 27 0.33 -2.91 6.40
CA LEU A 27 0.22 -1.76 5.52
C LEU A 27 -1.23 -1.28 5.36
N ASP A 28 -2.21 -1.96 5.94
CA ASP A 28 -3.64 -1.57 5.91
C ASP A 28 -3.90 -0.23 6.65
N ASP A 29 -3.01 0.12 7.60
CA ASP A 29 -3.04 1.44 8.27
C ASP A 29 -2.56 2.58 7.34
N LEU A 30 -1.92 2.24 6.22
CA LEU A 30 -1.50 3.22 5.21
C LEU A 30 -2.65 3.54 4.26
N ALA A 31 -2.70 4.81 3.84
CA ALA A 31 -3.66 5.23 2.83
C ALA A 31 -3.40 4.52 1.49
N ASP A 32 -4.48 4.17 0.82
CA ASP A 32 -4.42 3.57 -0.50
C ASP A 32 -3.64 4.45 -1.49
N GLY A 33 -2.62 3.87 -2.12
CA GLY A 33 -1.70 4.58 -3.00
C GLY A 33 -0.58 5.36 -2.31
N ALA A 34 -0.29 5.09 -1.03
CA ALA A 34 0.88 5.60 -0.31
C ALA A 34 2.19 5.41 -1.11
N GLY A 35 3.04 6.42 -1.08
CA GLY A 35 4.30 6.42 -1.81
C GLY A 35 5.37 5.56 -1.12
N CYS A 36 6.41 5.20 -1.88
CA CYS A 36 7.51 4.40 -1.35
C CYS A 36 8.13 4.99 -0.09
N THR A 37 8.30 6.32 -0.01
CA THR A 37 8.85 6.99 1.17
C THR A 37 7.98 6.80 2.41
N GLU A 38 6.67 6.94 2.27
CA GLU A 38 5.71 6.83 3.37
C GLU A 38 5.67 5.40 3.93
N ILE A 39 5.72 4.39 3.04
CA ILE A 39 5.82 2.98 3.43
C ILE A 39 7.11 2.72 4.23
N TRP A 40 8.23 3.28 3.79
CA TRP A 40 9.52 3.11 4.47
C TRP A 40 9.56 3.76 5.85
N GLU A 41 8.96 4.94 6.02
CA GLU A 41 8.87 5.62 7.31
C GLU A 41 8.05 4.78 8.32
N HIS A 42 6.89 4.28 7.90
CA HIS A 42 6.04 3.42 8.72
C HIS A 42 6.74 2.12 9.15
N LEU A 43 7.44 1.45 8.22
CA LEU A 43 8.22 0.25 8.51
C LEU A 43 9.43 0.50 9.40
N SER A 44 10.01 1.71 9.36
CA SER A 44 11.17 2.06 10.18
C SER A 44 10.75 2.31 11.63
N ASP A 45 9.69 3.09 11.82
CA ASP A 45 9.12 3.39 13.15
C ASP A 45 8.71 2.08 13.87
N SER A 46 8.02 1.18 13.16
CA SER A 46 7.63 -0.14 13.68
C SER A 46 8.80 -1.07 14.05
N ARG A 47 10.02 -0.81 13.56
CA ARG A 47 11.23 -1.61 13.83
C ARG A 47 12.06 -1.04 14.98
N GLU A 48 11.89 0.24 15.31
CA GLU A 48 12.64 0.92 16.37
C GLU A 48 11.99 0.72 17.75
N GLU A 49 10.74 0.22 17.78
CA GLU A 49 9.97 -0.17 18.98
C GLU A 49 10.25 -1.60 19.47
#